data_AF-A0A7X4GJJ0-F1
#
_entry.id   AF-A0A7X4GJJ0-F1
#
_cell.length_a   1.000
_cell.length_b   1.000
_cell.length_c   1.000
_cell.angle_alpha   90.00
_cell.angle_beta   90.00
_cell.angle_gamma   90.00
#
_symmetry.space_group_name_H-M   'P 1'
#
loop_
_entity.id
_entity.type
_entity.pdbx_description
1 polymer ?
#
loop_
_entity_poly.entity_id
_entity_poly.type
_entity_poly.pdbx_seq_one_letter_code
_entity_poly.pdbx_strand_id
1 'polypeptide(L)'
;MSAPQLTSRNWLGKASAGLILGFVLALGLSGLLAWSIGVSDTFFSTKGQLAMWSISPVWCTVLSLCFLFRSGLRAWIGLGLASAVVWAALYGTGMLEGMLA
;
A
#
# COMPACT_ATOMS: atom_id res chain seq x y z
N MET A 1 40.83 11.06 1.10
CA MET A 1 39.38 11.33 0.98
C MET A 1 38.67 10.44 1.99
N SER A 2 38.06 11.01 3.02
CA SER A 2 37.30 10.21 4.00
C SER A 2 36.04 9.66 3.34
N ALA A 3 35.80 8.35 3.45
CA ALA A 3 34.59 7.74 2.90
C ALA A 3 33.34 8.40 3.52
N PRO A 4 32.26 8.61 2.74
CA PRO A 4 31.00 9.12 3.30
C PRO A 4 30.53 8.20 4.43
N GLN A 5 30.29 8.77 5.61
CA GLN A 5 29.76 8.01 6.74
C GLN A 5 28.33 7.55 6.43
N LEU A 6 28.11 6.24 6.39
CA LEU A 6 26.78 5.65 6.25
C LEU A 6 26.00 5.90 7.55
N THR A 7 24.98 6.75 7.49
CA THR A 7 24.12 7.05 8.64
C THR A 7 22.70 6.50 8.44
N SER A 8 22.20 5.78 9.44
CA SER A 8 20.86 5.19 9.45
C SER A 8 19.79 6.13 10.04
N ARG A 9 20.12 7.38 10.35
CA ARG A 9 19.23 8.33 11.06
C ARG A 9 17.83 8.48 10.43
N ASN A 10 17.73 8.34 9.10
CA ASN A 10 16.46 8.47 8.38
C ASN A 10 15.78 7.11 8.07
N TRP A 11 16.37 5.98 8.46
CA TRP A 11 15.84 4.66 8.10
C TRP A 11 14.56 4.34 8.83
N LEU A 12 14.53 4.56 10.14
CA LEU A 12 13.34 4.25 10.96
C LEU A 12 12.10 5.00 10.46
N GLY A 13 12.24 6.29 10.13
CA GLY A 13 11.13 7.10 9.63
C GLY A 13 10.62 6.68 8.24
N LYS A 14 11.49 6.17 7.37
CA LYS A 14 11.09 5.62 6.06
C LYS A 14 10.45 4.25 6.21
N ALA A 15 11.06 3.39 7.03
CA ALA A 15 10.58 2.04 7.29
C ALA A 15 9.21 2.06 7.98
N SER A 16 8.99 2.94 8.95
CA SER A 16 7.68 3.09 9.61
C SER A 16 6.61 3.60 8.64
N ALA A 17 6.96 4.55 7.75
CA ALA A 17 6.06 4.99 6.68
C ALA A 17 5.71 3.84 5.74
N GLY A 18 6.71 3.09 5.26
CA GLY A 18 6.52 1.93 4.39
C GLY A 18 5.73 0.81 5.06
N LEU A 19 5.93 0.58 6.36
CA LEU A 19 5.20 -0.41 7.13
C LEU A 19 3.73 -0.04 7.25
N ILE A 20 3.43 1.16 7.76
CA ILE A 20 2.06 1.58 8.06
C ILE A 20 1.32 1.96 6.78
N LEU A 21 1.81 2.96 6.05
CA LEU A 21 1.11 3.46 4.86
C LEU A 21 1.25 2.52 3.67
N GLY A 22 2.34 1.73 3.58
CA GLY A 22 2.44 0.69 2.57
C GLY A 22 1.42 -0.43 2.78
N PHE A 23 1.08 -0.77 4.03
CA PHE A 23 0.01 -1.74 4.30
C PHE A 23 -1.36 -1.17 3.91
N VAL A 24 -1.65 0.08 4.28
CA VAL A 24 -2.88 0.79 3.89
C VAL A 24 -3.02 0.87 2.36
N LEU A 25 -1.91 1.15 1.65
CA LEU A 25 -1.87 1.17 0.20
C LEU A 25 -2.14 -0.22 -0.40
N ALA A 26 -1.51 -1.26 0.15
CA ALA A 26 -1.67 -2.64 -0.32
C ALA A 26 -3.12 -3.13 -0.17
N LEU A 27 -3.79 -2.78 0.94
CA LEU A 27 -5.21 -3.08 1.14
C LEU A 27 -6.09 -2.39 0.09
N GLY A 28 -5.88 -1.09 -0.14
CA GLY A 28 -6.65 -0.35 -1.15
C GLY A 28 -6.45 -0.89 -2.56
N LEU A 29 -5.22 -1.23 -2.93
CA LEU A 29 -4.90 -1.83 -4.24
C LEU A 29 -5.48 -3.24 -4.38
N SER A 30 -5.45 -4.04 -3.32
CA SER A 30 -6.12 -5.35 -3.29
C SER A 30 -7.63 -5.22 -3.46
N GLY A 31 -8.26 -4.23 -2.83
CA GLY A 31 -9.68 -3.92 -3.02
C GLY A 31 -10.01 -3.50 -4.45
N LEU A 32 -9.22 -2.62 -5.05
CA LEU A 32 -9.37 -2.25 -6.47
C LEU A 32 -9.19 -3.45 -7.40
N LEU A 33 -8.22 -4.32 -7.11
CA LEU A 33 -8.02 -5.56 -7.84
C LEU A 33 -9.26 -6.45 -7.72
N ALA A 34 -9.77 -6.66 -6.50
CA ALA A 34 -10.96 -7.47 -6.25
C ALA A 34 -12.19 -6.95 -7.01
N TRP A 35 -12.40 -5.64 -7.02
CA TRP A 35 -13.42 -4.99 -7.82
C TRP A 35 -13.22 -5.24 -9.32
N SER A 36 -12.01 -5.00 -9.84
CA SER A 36 -11.71 -5.10 -11.27
C SER A 36 -11.86 -6.50 -11.84
N ILE A 37 -11.59 -7.54 -11.06
CA ILE A 37 -11.74 -8.95 -11.48
C ILE A 37 -13.13 -9.52 -11.17
N GLY A 38 -14.01 -8.72 -10.56
CA GLY A 38 -15.37 -9.11 -10.17
C GLY A 38 -15.35 -10.26 -9.18
N VAL A 39 -14.70 -10.08 -8.02
CA VAL A 39 -14.82 -11.03 -6.90
C VAL A 39 -16.26 -11.02 -6.41
N SER A 40 -16.85 -12.22 -6.33
CA SER A 40 -18.20 -12.48 -5.82
C SER A 40 -18.13 -13.31 -4.53
N ASP A 41 -19.22 -13.38 -3.77
CA ASP A 41 -19.34 -13.97 -2.42
C ASP A 41 -19.17 -15.49 -2.32
N THR A 42 -18.48 -16.11 -3.29
CA THR A 42 -18.12 -17.51 -3.21
C THR A 42 -16.90 -17.68 -2.31
N PHE A 43 -17.12 -18.31 -1.15
CA PHE A 43 -16.05 -18.76 -0.26
C PHE A 43 -15.01 -19.56 -1.06
N PHE A 44 -13.73 -19.21 -0.92
CA PHE A 44 -12.59 -19.83 -1.61
C PHE A 44 -12.52 -19.68 -3.14
N SER A 45 -13.10 -18.62 -3.71
CA SER A 45 -12.86 -18.28 -5.12
C SER A 45 -11.39 -18.02 -5.41
N THR A 46 -10.86 -18.56 -6.52
CA THR A 46 -9.49 -18.27 -7.01
C THR A 46 -9.26 -16.77 -7.16
N LYS A 47 -10.28 -16.01 -7.58
CA LYS A 47 -10.19 -14.54 -7.69
C LYS A 47 -10.05 -13.88 -6.32
N GLY A 48 -10.82 -14.34 -5.33
CA GLY A 48 -10.72 -13.84 -3.96
C GLY A 48 -9.35 -14.15 -3.33
N GLN A 49 -8.83 -15.36 -3.55
CA GLN A 49 -7.48 -15.72 -3.14
C GLN A 49 -6.42 -14.86 -3.82
N LEU A 50 -6.53 -14.62 -5.13
CA LEU A 50 -5.60 -13.73 -5.84
C LEU A 50 -5.61 -12.32 -5.26
N ALA A 51 -6.80 -11.75 -5.01
CA ALA A 51 -6.92 -10.44 -4.38
C ALA A 51 -6.29 -10.41 -2.98
N MET A 52 -6.60 -11.38 -2.13
CA MET A 52 -6.05 -11.51 -0.78
C MET A 52 -4.52 -11.66 -0.78
N TRP A 53 -3.99 -12.60 -1.58
CA TRP A 53 -2.56 -12.89 -1.64
C TRP A 53 -1.75 -11.79 -2.31
N SER A 54 -2.38 -10.89 -3.10
CA SER A 54 -1.70 -9.73 -3.69
C SER A 54 -1.20 -8.72 -2.65
N ILE A 55 -1.78 -8.70 -1.44
CA ILE A 55 -1.42 -7.76 -0.37
C ILE A 55 0.06 -7.91 0.00
N SER A 56 0.52 -9.14 0.25
CA SER A 56 1.90 -9.43 0.66
C SER A 56 2.97 -8.96 -0.34
N PRO A 57 2.93 -9.32 -1.64
CA PRO A 57 3.95 -8.87 -2.60
C PRO A 57 3.90 -7.36 -2.84
N VAL A 58 2.71 -6.74 -2.84
CA VAL A 58 2.59 -5.28 -2.96
C VAL A 58 3.21 -4.60 -1.74
N TRP A 59 2.89 -5.06 -0.53
CA TRP A 59 3.42 -4.48 0.70
C TRP A 59 4.94 -4.65 0.82
N CYS A 60 5.48 -5.83 0.52
CA CYS A 60 6.91 -6.09 0.49
C CYS A 60 7.64 -5.22 -0.55
N THR A 61 7.01 -4.98 -1.71
CA THR A 61 7.54 -4.09 -2.74
C THR A 61 7.59 -2.65 -2.23
N VAL A 62 6.52 -2.15 -1.60
CA VAL A 62 6.50 -0.80 -1.02
C VAL A 62 7.52 -0.65 0.10
N LEU A 63 7.65 -1.65 0.99
CA LEU A 63 8.67 -1.68 2.03
C LEU A 63 10.09 -1.62 1.47
N SER A 64 10.34 -2.29 0.34
CA SER A 64 11.64 -2.24 -0.35
C SER A 64 11.89 -0.86 -0.97
N LEU A 65 10.87 -0.28 -1.62
CA LEU A 65 10.97 1.00 -2.30
C LEU A 65 10.97 2.21 -1.35
N CYS A 66 10.54 2.06 -0.10
CA CYS A 66 10.46 3.17 0.85
C CYS A 66 11.84 3.84 1.12
N PHE A 67 12.93 3.12 0.89
CA PHE A 67 14.28 3.65 1.03
C PHE A 67 14.73 4.58 -0.10
N LEU A 68 14.03 4.57 -1.25
CA LEU A 68 14.24 5.51 -2.36
C LEU A 68 13.85 6.95 -2.01
N PHE A 69 12.98 7.15 -1.03
CA PHE A 69 12.66 8.49 -0.54
C PHE A 69 13.87 9.15 0.11
N ARG A 70 14.06 10.46 -0.11
CA ARG A 70 15.20 11.19 0.47
C ARG A 70 15.12 11.35 1.99
N SER A 71 13.92 11.38 2.58
CA SER A 71 13.69 11.53 4.02
C SER A 71 12.42 10.79 4.47
N GLY A 72 12.28 10.54 5.78
CA GLY A 72 11.07 9.93 6.35
C GLY A 72 9.80 10.75 6.10
N LEU A 73 9.86 12.09 6.26
CA LEU A 73 8.72 12.96 5.97
C LEU A 73 8.24 12.85 4.52
N ARG A 74 9.17 12.76 3.55
CA ARG A 74 8.82 12.56 2.14
C ARG A 74 8.19 11.19 1.89
N ALA A 75 8.65 10.15 2.61
CA ALA A 75 8.02 8.84 2.54
C ALA A 75 6.57 8.88 3.08
N TRP A 76 6.34 9.54 4.21
CA TRP A 76 4.99 9.72 4.77
C TRP A 76 4.06 10.48 3.83
N ILE A 77 4.49 11.63 3.29
CA ILE A 77 3.67 12.42 2.36
C ILE A 77 3.43 11.64 1.07
N GLY A 78 4.47 11.05 0.47
CA GLY A 78 4.36 10.32 -0.78
C GLY A 78 3.44 9.10 -0.68
N LEU A 79 3.65 8.25 0.33
CA LEU A 79 2.79 7.09 0.57
C LEU A 79 1.39 7.51 1.02
N GLY A 80 1.26 8.59 1.79
CA GLY A 80 -0.04 9.09 2.24
C GLY A 80 -0.89 9.58 1.08
N LEU A 81 -0.31 10.34 0.15
CA LEU A 81 -0.98 10.78 -1.08
C LEU A 81 -1.32 9.59 -1.99
N ALA A 82 -0.41 8.64 -2.16
CA ALA A 82 -0.67 7.43 -2.95
C ALA A 82 -1.85 6.64 -2.36
N SER A 83 -1.86 6.44 -1.04
CA SER A 83 -2.97 5.80 -0.33
C SER A 83 -4.27 6.59 -0.51
N ALA A 84 -4.26 7.91 -0.33
CA ALA A 84 -5.45 8.74 -0.51
C ALA A 84 -6.04 8.62 -1.93
N VAL A 85 -5.21 8.62 -2.97
CA VAL A 85 -5.65 8.43 -4.37
C VAL A 85 -6.28 7.05 -4.56
N VAL A 86 -5.64 5.99 -4.07
CA VAL A 86 -6.15 4.62 -4.21
C VAL A 86 -7.49 4.45 -3.48
N TRP A 87 -7.60 4.97 -2.25
CA TRP A 87 -8.82 4.88 -1.46
C TRP A 87 -9.94 5.76 -2.05
N ALA A 88 -9.62 6.93 -2.61
CA ALA A 88 -10.60 7.74 -3.34
C ALA A 88 -11.09 7.03 -4.62
N ALA A 89 -10.19 6.35 -5.34
CA ALA A 89 -10.58 5.53 -6.49
C ALA A 89 -11.48 4.37 -6.07
N LEU A 90 -11.16 3.68 -4.98
CA LEU A 90 -11.98 2.60 -4.43
C LEU A 90 -13.35 3.09 -3.94
N TYR A 91 -13.41 4.28 -3.33
CA TYR A 91 -14.67 4.92 -2.98
C TYR A 91 -15.52 5.19 -4.23
N GLY A 92 -14.90 5.70 -5.30
CA GLY A 92 -15.57 5.96 -6.58
C GLY A 92 -16.12 4.73 -7.30
N THR A 93 -15.74 3.51 -6.90
CA THR A 93 -16.34 2.28 -7.45
C THR A 93 -17.70 1.93 -6.83
N GLY A 94 -18.12 2.64 -5.76
CA GLY A 94 -19.34 2.37 -4.99
C GLY A 94 -19.23 1.17 -4.04
N MET A 95 -18.10 0.45 -4.07
CA MET A 95 -17.89 -0.76 -3.29
C MET A 95 -17.83 -0.50 -1.77
N LEU A 96 -17.38 0.69 -1.36
CA LEU A 96 -17.36 1.11 0.05
C LEU A 96 -18.71 1.63 0.54
N GLU A 97 -19.54 2.21 -0.35
CA GLU A 97 -20.86 2.73 0.03
C GLU A 97 -21.80 1.60 0.47
N GLY A 98 -21.74 0.45 -0.21
CA GLY A 98 -22.47 -0.76 0.17
C GLY A 98 -22.06 -1.37 1.51
N MET A 99 -20.93 -0.97 2.11
CA MET A 99 -20.48 -1.44 3.43
C MET A 99 -20.93 -0.52 4.57
N LEU A 100 -21.28 0.74 4.28
CA LEU A 100 -21.65 1.76 5.27
C LEU A 100 -23.17 1.94 5.42
N ALA A 101 -23.96 1.34 4.53
CA ALA A 101 -25.42 1.28 4.57
C ALA A 101 -25.90 0.04 5.35
#